data_AF-A0A970S1V6-F1
#
_entry.id   AF-A0A970S1V6-F1
#
_cell.length_a   1.000
_cell.length_b   1.000
_cell.length_c   1.000
_cell.angle_alpha   90.00
_cell.angle_beta   90.00
_cell.angle_gamma   90.00
#
_symmetry.space_group_name_H-M   'P 1'
#
loop_
_entity.id
_entity.type
_entity.pdbx_description
1 polymer ?
#
loop_
_entity_poly.entity_id
_entity_poly.type
_entity_poly.pdbx_seq_one_letter_code
_entity_poly.pdbx_strand_id
1 'polypeptide(L)'
;MKNLPKYYPIDICGLKRQLHLVKVSDDLAIAAFIILGDVEAVSHCSKLLAERLPEVDVLITAETKGIPLVHEISRILEIPRYVVARKSVKTYMEEPLSVGVDSITTLEHQKLYLPREDLHLIQGKKVGII
;
A
#
# COMPACT_ATOMS: atom_id res chain seq x y z
N MET A 1 -13.61 24.28 -3.10
CA MET A 1 -13.73 24.03 -4.56
C MET A 1 -15.19 23.93 -4.96
N LYS A 2 -15.71 24.86 -5.78
CA LYS A 2 -17.16 24.96 -6.06
C LYS A 2 -17.69 23.96 -7.10
N ASN A 3 -16.84 23.35 -7.93
CA ASN A 3 -17.24 22.40 -8.98
C ASN A 3 -16.20 21.27 -9.14
N LEU A 4 -16.08 20.37 -8.17
CA LEU A 4 -15.20 19.20 -8.29
C LEU A 4 -15.88 18.14 -9.18
N PRO A 5 -15.26 17.67 -10.28
CA PRO A 5 -15.84 16.59 -11.08
C PRO A 5 -15.93 15.30 -10.25
N LYS A 6 -16.85 14.41 -10.61
CA LYS A 6 -17.06 13.16 -9.86
C LYS A 6 -15.88 12.18 -9.99
N TYR A 7 -15.20 12.22 -11.13
CA TYR A 7 -14.13 11.28 -11.48
C TYR A 7 -12.92 12.00 -12.06
N TYR A 8 -11.75 11.37 -11.88
CA TYR A 8 -10.48 11.75 -12.49
C TYR A 8 -9.97 10.60 -13.37
N PRO A 9 -9.82 10.79 -14.69
CA PRO A 9 -9.28 9.77 -15.58
C PRO A 9 -7.78 9.57 -15.31
N ILE A 10 -7.35 8.31 -15.25
CA ILE A 10 -5.94 7.94 -15.26
C ILE A 10 -5.67 6.91 -16.35
N ASP A 11 -4.42 6.89 -16.81
CA ASP A 11 -3.88 5.88 -17.71
C ASP A 11 -2.60 5.33 -17.07
N ILE A 12 -2.65 4.07 -16.63
CA ILE A 12 -1.50 3.36 -16.07
C ILE A 12 -0.96 2.48 -17.19
N CYS A 13 0.00 2.97 -17.97
CA CYS A 13 0.66 2.23 -19.04
C CYS A 13 -0.31 1.50 -20.00
N GLY A 14 -1.40 2.17 -20.40
CA GLY A 14 -2.46 1.64 -21.27
C GLY A 14 -3.71 1.20 -20.52
N LEU A 15 -3.63 0.96 -19.20
CA LEU A 15 -4.79 0.60 -18.38
C LEU A 15 -5.52 1.86 -17.88
N LYS A 16 -6.69 2.10 -18.44
CA LYS A 16 -7.51 3.28 -18.10
C LYS A 16 -8.42 3.01 -16.90
N ARG A 17 -8.51 3.98 -15.99
CA ARG A 17 -9.45 3.99 -14.85
C ARG A 17 -10.03 5.38 -14.62
N GLN A 18 -11.21 5.41 -13.99
CA GLN A 18 -11.86 6.63 -13.54
C GLN A 18 -11.88 6.61 -12.01
N LEU A 19 -10.98 7.37 -11.39
CA LEU A 19 -10.87 7.41 -9.93
C LEU A 19 -11.89 8.38 -9.36
N HIS A 20 -12.55 8.02 -8.27
CA HIS A 20 -13.44 8.93 -7.57
C HIS A 20 -12.64 10.10 -6.99
N LEU A 21 -13.06 11.33 -7.28
CA LEU A 21 -12.50 12.51 -6.63
C LEU A 21 -13.18 12.72 -5.28
N VAL A 22 -12.39 12.73 -4.22
CA VAL A 22 -12.85 12.88 -2.83
C VAL A 22 -12.27 14.17 -2.27
N LYS A 23 -13.15 15.06 -1.81
CA LYS A 23 -12.76 16.30 -1.13
C LYS A 23 -12.19 15.97 0.25
N VAL A 24 -10.98 16.44 0.55
CA VAL A 24 -10.30 16.25 1.84
C VAL A 24 -10.37 17.52 2.69
N SER A 25 -10.22 18.69 2.07
CA SER A 25 -10.41 20.02 2.68
C SER A 25 -11.08 20.97 1.69
N ASP A 26 -11.26 22.24 2.04
CA ASP A 26 -11.88 23.22 1.14
C ASP A 26 -11.11 23.47 -0.16
N ASP A 27 -9.80 23.29 -0.11
CA ASP A 27 -8.83 23.52 -1.18
C ASP A 27 -8.12 22.23 -1.66
N LEU A 28 -8.28 21.09 -0.98
CA LEU A 28 -7.69 19.80 -1.36
C LEU A 28 -8.73 18.74 -1.72
N ALA A 29 -8.51 18.07 -2.85
CA ALA A 29 -9.22 16.87 -3.26
C ALA A 29 -8.21 15.84 -3.76
N ILE A 30 -8.52 14.56 -3.55
CA ILE A 30 -7.68 13.44 -3.96
C ILE A 30 -8.44 12.52 -4.91
N ALA A 31 -7.75 12.01 -5.92
CA ALA A 31 -8.25 10.91 -6.74
C ALA A 31 -8.07 9.60 -5.96
N ALA A 32 -9.15 9.07 -5.40
CA ALA A 32 -9.11 7.89 -4.54
C ALA A 32 -8.89 6.63 -5.38
N PHE A 33 -7.65 6.13 -5.36
CA PHE A 33 -7.34 4.83 -5.96
C PHE A 33 -7.68 3.71 -4.98
N ILE A 34 -8.80 3.02 -5.23
CA ILE A 34 -9.26 1.88 -4.43
C ILE A 34 -8.98 0.62 -5.23
N ILE A 35 -7.84 -0.01 -4.94
CA ILE A 35 -7.37 -1.19 -5.67
C ILE A 35 -8.01 -2.50 -5.17
N LEU A 36 -8.61 -2.48 -3.97
CA LEU A 36 -9.28 -3.65 -3.40
C LEU A 36 -10.47 -4.07 -4.28
N GLY A 37 -10.36 -5.24 -4.91
CA GLY A 37 -11.36 -5.79 -5.83
C GLY A 37 -11.07 -5.53 -7.32
N ASP A 38 -10.10 -4.67 -7.66
CA ASP A 38 -9.69 -4.42 -9.05
C ASP A 38 -8.54 -5.36 -9.45
N VAL A 39 -8.89 -6.63 -9.71
CA VAL A 39 -7.92 -7.70 -10.01
C VAL A 39 -7.08 -7.38 -11.25
N GLU A 40 -7.69 -6.78 -12.27
CA GLU A 40 -6.99 -6.40 -13.50
C GLU A 40 -5.95 -5.32 -13.21
N ALA A 41 -6.31 -4.27 -12.45
CA ALA A 41 -5.36 -3.22 -12.09
C ALA A 41 -4.21 -3.75 -11.22
N VAL A 42 -4.51 -4.62 -10.25
CA VAL A 42 -3.46 -5.29 -9.45
C VAL A 42 -2.48 -6.04 -10.35
N SER A 43 -2.96 -6.97 -11.17
CA SER A 43 -2.06 -7.79 -12.01
C SER A 43 -1.27 -6.96 -13.02
N HIS A 44 -1.91 -5.94 -13.63
CA HIS A 44 -1.25 -5.04 -14.57
C HIS A 44 -0.15 -4.22 -13.88
N CYS A 45 -0.46 -3.57 -12.75
CA CYS A 45 0.50 -2.74 -12.03
C CYS A 45 1.64 -3.58 -11.43
N SER A 46 1.33 -4.75 -10.86
CA SER A 46 2.34 -5.63 -10.25
C SER A 46 3.40 -6.11 -11.23
N LYS A 47 3.03 -6.46 -12.47
CA LYS A 47 4.01 -6.83 -13.51
C LYS A 47 4.96 -5.68 -13.81
N LEU A 48 4.40 -4.49 -14.05
CA LEU A 48 5.18 -3.29 -14.35
C LEU A 48 6.08 -2.84 -13.20
N LEU A 49 5.62 -2.99 -11.96
CA LEU A 49 6.40 -2.67 -10.77
C LEU A 49 7.51 -3.69 -10.54
N ALA A 50 7.23 -4.99 -10.69
CA ALA A 50 8.22 -6.05 -10.54
C ALA A 50 9.40 -5.88 -11.52
N GLU A 51 9.14 -5.48 -12.76
CA GLU A 51 10.19 -5.19 -13.76
C GLU A 51 11.09 -3.99 -13.40
N ARG A 52 10.57 -3.06 -12.60
CA ARG A 52 11.26 -1.80 -12.22
C ARG A 52 11.87 -1.86 -10.82
N LEU A 53 11.50 -2.86 -10.03
CA LEU A 53 11.96 -2.99 -8.66
C LEU A 53 13.47 -3.30 -8.67
N PRO A 54 14.30 -2.61 -7.86
CA PRO A 54 15.66 -3.09 -7.63
C PRO A 54 15.63 -4.47 -6.96
N GLU A 55 16.78 -5.14 -6.93
CA GLU A 55 16.94 -6.38 -6.17
C GLU A 55 16.64 -6.13 -4.68
N VAL A 56 15.68 -6.89 -4.14
CA VAL A 56 15.25 -6.84 -2.75
C VAL A 56 15.21 -8.25 -2.17
N ASP A 57 15.43 -8.36 -0.86
CA ASP A 57 15.32 -9.62 -0.13
C ASP A 57 13.90 -9.87 0.37
N VAL A 58 13.14 -8.80 0.64
CA VAL A 58 11.79 -8.86 1.21
C VAL A 58 10.96 -7.66 0.77
N LEU A 59 9.64 -7.84 0.72
CA LEU A 59 8.69 -6.77 0.49
C LEU A 59 7.87 -6.46 1.74
N ILE A 60 7.50 -5.19 1.91
CA ILE A 60 6.63 -4.72 2.99
C ILE A 60 5.57 -3.76 2.44
N THR A 61 4.35 -3.84 2.98
CA THR A 61 3.27 -2.86 2.76
C THR A 61 2.66 -2.43 4.08
N ALA A 62 1.95 -1.29 4.09
CA ALA A 62 0.95 -1.00 5.12
C ALA A 62 -0.42 -1.61 4.77
N GLU A 63 -1.19 -2.02 5.76
CA GLU A 63 -2.56 -2.49 5.55
C GLU A 63 -3.50 -1.32 5.14
N THR A 64 -4.58 -1.56 4.40
CA THR A 64 -5.02 -2.82 3.78
C THR A 64 -4.85 -2.77 2.26
N LYS A 65 -4.88 -1.58 1.68
CA LYS A 65 -4.98 -1.38 0.22
C LYS A 65 -3.76 -1.88 -0.54
N GLY A 66 -2.56 -1.86 0.05
CA GLY A 66 -1.35 -2.37 -0.61
C GLY A 66 -1.22 -3.90 -0.57
N ILE A 67 -2.03 -4.61 0.23
CA ILE A 67 -1.94 -6.07 0.38
C ILE A 67 -2.09 -6.83 -0.95
N PRO A 68 -3.08 -6.55 -1.82
CA PRO A 68 -3.18 -7.25 -3.10
C PRO A 68 -1.95 -7.00 -3.99
N LEU A 69 -1.42 -5.78 -3.97
CA LEU A 69 -0.29 -5.38 -4.81
C LEU A 69 1.00 -6.07 -4.36
N VAL A 70 1.33 -6.01 -3.07
CA VAL A 70 2.51 -6.69 -2.53
C VAL A 70 2.43 -8.20 -2.69
N HIS A 71 1.23 -8.79 -2.54
CA HIS A 71 1.03 -10.22 -2.72
C HIS A 71 1.35 -10.65 -4.16
N GLU A 72 0.79 -9.95 -5.15
CA GLU A 72 1.00 -10.27 -6.56
C GLU A 72 2.45 -9.99 -6.98
N ILE A 73 3.09 -8.92 -6.50
CA ILE A 73 4.52 -8.66 -6.77
C ILE A 73 5.40 -9.74 -6.13
N SER A 74 5.13 -10.14 -4.87
CA SER A 74 5.86 -11.22 -4.20
C SER A 74 5.75 -12.53 -4.97
N ARG A 75 4.56 -12.82 -5.52
CA ARG A 75 4.32 -14.00 -6.37
C ARG A 75 5.14 -13.95 -7.67
N ILE A 76 5.21 -12.78 -8.32
CA ILE A 76 5.99 -12.59 -9.56
C ILE A 76 7.49 -12.72 -9.31
N LEU A 77 7.98 -12.17 -8.21
CA LEU A 77 9.40 -12.19 -7.82
C LEU A 77 9.81 -13.46 -7.06
N GLU A 78 8.89 -14.42 -6.90
CA GLU A 78 9.10 -15.67 -6.15
C GLU A 78 9.58 -15.45 -4.69
N ILE A 79 9.19 -14.33 -4.08
CA ILE A 79 9.46 -14.01 -2.68
C ILE A 79 8.41 -14.73 -1.82
N PRO A 80 8.78 -15.72 -0.99
CA PRO A 80 7.82 -16.61 -0.35
C PRO A 80 7.02 -15.94 0.79
N ARG A 81 7.54 -14.84 1.34
CA ARG A 81 6.91 -14.11 2.46
C ARG A 81 7.15 -12.61 2.32
N TYR A 82 6.08 -11.84 2.47
CA TYR A 82 6.11 -10.39 2.59
C TYR A 82 5.58 -9.98 3.96
N VAL A 83 5.87 -8.74 4.34
CA VAL A 83 5.50 -8.18 5.64
C VAL A 83 4.35 -7.18 5.50
N VAL A 84 3.45 -7.15 6.47
CA VAL A 84 2.35 -6.19 6.52
C VAL A 84 2.40 -5.41 7.82
N ALA A 85 2.72 -4.11 7.73
CA ALA A 85 2.55 -3.17 8.83
C ALA A 85 1.06 -2.88 9.06
N ARG A 86 0.60 -3.02 10.30
CA ARG A 86 -0.81 -2.96 10.69
C ARG A 86 -1.14 -1.63 11.35
N LYS A 87 -2.38 -1.18 11.27
CA LYS A 87 -2.87 0.07 11.88
C LYS A 87 -3.37 -0.11 13.30
N SER A 88 -3.60 -1.36 13.71
CA SER A 88 -3.92 -1.72 15.09
C SER A 88 -3.28 -3.05 15.48
N VAL A 89 -2.96 -3.17 16.78
CA VAL A 89 -2.50 -4.43 17.38
C VAL A 89 -3.57 -5.49 17.19
N LYS A 90 -3.16 -6.71 16.83
CA LYS A 90 -4.05 -7.87 16.71
C LYS A 90 -3.79 -8.85 17.84
N THR A 91 -4.78 -9.68 18.16
CA THR A 91 -4.76 -10.60 19.31
C THR A 91 -3.58 -11.59 19.29
N TYR A 92 -3.04 -11.88 18.11
CA TYR A 92 -1.88 -12.77 17.94
C TYR A 92 -0.52 -12.06 18.01
N MET A 93 -0.48 -10.74 18.20
CA MET A 93 0.78 -9.99 18.22
C MET A 93 1.31 -9.88 19.64
N GLU A 94 2.40 -10.58 19.91
CA GLU A 94 3.18 -10.43 21.13
C GLU A 94 4.21 -9.31 20.96
N GLU A 95 4.14 -8.28 21.81
CA GLU A 95 5.06 -7.14 21.89
C GLU A 95 5.50 -6.54 20.51
N PRO A 96 4.54 -6.10 19.68
CA PRO A 96 4.85 -5.56 18.36
C PRO A 96 5.68 -4.27 18.46
N LEU A 97 6.58 -4.06 17.50
CA LEU A 97 7.16 -2.74 17.30
C LEU A 97 6.06 -1.78 16.86
N SER A 98 6.11 -0.54 17.34
CA SER A 98 5.17 0.48 16.94
C SER A 98 5.86 1.81 16.66
N VAL A 99 5.35 2.53 15.67
CA VAL A 99 5.79 3.88 15.33
C VAL A 99 4.57 4.76 15.10
N GLY A 100 4.66 6.00 15.60
CA GLY A 100 3.67 7.03 15.35
C GLY A 100 3.86 7.65 13.97
N VAL A 101 2.75 7.89 13.25
CA VAL A 101 2.78 8.56 11.95
C VAL A 101 1.68 9.61 11.86
N ASP A 102 2.07 10.79 11.38
CA ASP A 102 1.16 11.89 11.07
C ASP A 102 0.76 11.83 9.59
N SER A 103 -0.53 11.65 9.33
CA SER A 103 -1.06 11.54 7.96
C SER A 103 -1.83 12.80 7.58
N ILE A 104 -1.56 13.31 6.38
CA ILE A 104 -2.21 14.52 5.83
C ILE A 104 -3.72 14.32 5.65
N THR A 105 -4.14 13.09 5.38
CA THR A 105 -5.54 12.77 5.00
C THR A 105 -6.42 12.31 6.16
N THR A 106 -5.88 12.19 7.38
CA THR A 106 -6.65 11.72 8.54
C THR A 106 -6.51 12.66 9.72
N LEU A 107 -7.62 12.90 10.42
CA LEU A 107 -7.70 13.82 11.55
C LEU A 107 -7.01 13.29 12.81
N GLU A 108 -6.85 11.97 12.91
CA GLU A 108 -6.26 11.31 14.08
C GLU A 108 -4.83 10.85 13.78
N HIS A 109 -3.96 11.02 14.77
CA HIS A 109 -2.61 10.48 14.76
C HIS A 109 -2.67 8.95 14.62
N GLN A 110 -1.97 8.40 13.63
CA GLN A 110 -1.98 6.97 13.37
C GLN A 110 -0.78 6.28 13.99
N LYS A 111 -0.89 4.98 14.21
CA LYS A 111 0.23 4.12 14.57
C LYS A 111 0.34 3.00 13.55
N LEU A 112 1.57 2.66 13.22
CA LEU A 112 1.89 1.43 12.49
C LEU A 112 2.52 0.44 13.45
N TYR A 113 2.10 -0.82 13.34
CA TYR A 113 2.52 -1.93 14.17
C TYR A 113 3.13 -3.01 13.30
N LEU A 114 4.30 -3.49 13.69
CA LEU A 114 4.99 -4.57 13.03
C LEU A 114 5.12 -5.74 14.03
N PRO A 115 4.58 -6.94 13.72
CA PRO A 115 4.75 -8.11 14.57
C PRO A 115 6.22 -8.41 14.82
N ARG A 116 6.57 -8.73 16.06
CA ARG A 116 7.95 -9.05 16.42
C ARG A 116 8.48 -10.28 15.67
N GLU A 117 7.60 -11.24 15.40
CA GLU A 117 7.90 -12.43 14.61
C GLU A 117 8.35 -12.11 13.18
N ASP A 118 7.95 -10.97 12.58
CA ASP A 118 8.33 -10.62 11.21
C ASP A 118 9.67 -9.84 11.16
N LEU A 119 10.27 -9.48 12.31
CA LEU A 119 11.51 -8.69 12.33
C LEU A 119 12.69 -9.40 11.67
N HIS A 120 12.77 -10.73 11.81
CA HIS A 120 13.83 -11.52 11.19
C HIS A 120 13.78 -11.48 9.65
N LEU A 121 12.64 -11.12 9.06
CA LEU A 121 12.49 -10.96 7.62
C LEU A 121 13.07 -9.63 7.12
N ILE A 122 13.26 -8.65 8.00
CA ILE A 122 13.61 -7.26 7.65
C ILE A 122 15.03 -6.90 8.14
N GLN A 123 15.44 -7.40 9.29
CA GLN A 123 16.70 -7.00 9.92
C GLN A 123 17.91 -7.38 9.05
N GLY A 124 18.66 -6.35 8.62
CA GLY A 124 19.84 -6.52 7.76
C GLY A 124 19.53 -6.89 6.30
N LYS A 125 18.26 -6.73 5.86
CA LYS A 125 17.79 -7.07 4.51
C LYS A 125 17.57 -5.83 3.65
N LYS A 126 17.66 -5.98 2.33
CA LYS A 126 17.19 -4.99 1.34
C LYS A 126 15.66 -5.06 1.27
N VAL A 127 15.00 -4.04 1.80
CA VAL A 127 13.54 -4.02 1.94
C VAL A 127 12.90 -3.17 0.84
N GLY A 128 12.00 -3.76 0.06
CA GLY A 128 11.15 -3.03 -0.89
C GLY A 128 9.81 -2.63 -0.25
N ILE A 129 9.53 -1.33 -0.18
CA ILE A 129 8.22 -0.83 0.26
C ILE A 129 7.28 -0.78 -0.95
N ILE A 130 6.12 -1.40 -0.82
CA ILE A 130 5.05 -1.45 -1.82
C ILE A 130 3.84 -0.63 -1.37
#